data_AF-A0A355BSI0-F1
#
_entry.id   AF-A0A355BSI0-F1
#
_cell.length_a   1.000
_cell.length_b   1.000
_cell.length_c   1.000
_cell.angle_alpha   90.00
_cell.angle_beta   90.00
_cell.angle_gamma   90.00
#
_symmetry.space_group_name_H-M   'P 1'
#
loop_
_entity.id
_entity.type
_entity.pdbx_description
1 polymer ?
#
loop_
_entity_poly.entity_id
_entity_poly.type
_entity_poly.pdbx_seq_one_letter_code
_entity_poly.pdbx_strand_id
1 'polypeptide(L)' 'MQFQSVTTALGIKKPLIISGPCSAETESQMITTAKQLAATGKVHVLRAGIWKPRTRPGQFEGAGEPGLEWLIAAKKE' A
#
# COMPACT_ATOMS: atom_id res chain seq x y z
N MET A 1 -21.52 14.72 -16.55
CA MET A 1 -20.35 14.56 -15.65
C MET A 1 -19.15 14.21 -16.50
N GLN A 2 -18.03 14.89 -16.32
CA GLN A 2 -16.81 14.62 -17.07
C GLN A 2 -15.88 13.78 -16.20
N PHE A 3 -15.69 12.52 -16.56
CA PHE A 3 -14.79 11.63 -15.82
C PHE A 3 -13.35 11.90 -16.25
N GLN A 4 -12.52 12.37 -15.32
CA GLN A 4 -11.09 12.47 -15.52
C GLN A 4 -10.42 11.16 -15.07
N SER A 5 -9.33 10.79 -15.74
CA SER A 5 -8.53 9.66 -15.30
C SER A 5 -7.82 9.98 -13.98
N VAL A 6 -7.56 8.96 -13.17
CA VAL A 6 -6.82 9.09 -11.90
C VAL A 6 -5.40 9.65 -12.12
N THR A 7 -4.78 9.34 -13.25
CA THR A 7 -3.45 9.86 -13.61
C THR A 7 -3.47 11.35 -13.88
N THR A 8 -4.50 11.84 -14.60
CA THR A 8 -4.71 13.28 -14.83
C THR A 8 -4.99 14.01 -13.52
N ALA A 9 -5.86 13.46 -12.67
CA ALA A 9 -6.20 14.07 -11.37
C ALA A 9 -4.98 14.19 -10.43
N LEU A 10 -4.05 13.24 -10.49
CA LEU A 10 -2.82 13.23 -9.70
C LEU A 10 -1.65 13.97 -10.38
N GLY A 11 -1.84 14.56 -11.56
CA GLY A 11 -0.78 15.26 -12.30
C GLY A 11 0.36 14.37 -12.81
N ILE A 12 0.13 13.05 -12.90
CA ILE A 12 1.16 12.08 -13.24
C ILE A 12 1.25 11.94 -14.77
N LYS A 13 2.39 12.33 -15.33
CA LYS A 13 2.67 12.25 -16.78
C LYS A 13 3.23 10.90 -17.23
N LYS A 14 3.67 10.07 -16.29
CA LYS A 14 4.20 8.71 -16.51
C LYS A 14 3.16 7.67 -16.06
N PRO A 15 3.33 6.37 -16.36
CA PRO A 15 2.45 5.35 -15.79
C PRO A 15 2.38 5.45 -14.26
N LEU A 16 1.17 5.34 -13.71
CA LEU A 16 0.96 5.25 -12.27
C LEU A 16 1.59 3.95 -11.76
N ILE A 17 2.49 4.07 -10.78
CA ILE A 17 3.15 2.93 -10.14
C ILE A 17 2.59 2.77 -8.73
N ILE A 18 1.94 1.63 -8.51
CA ILE A 18 1.41 1.18 -7.22
C ILE A 18 2.29 0.03 -6.74
N SER A 19 2.91 0.17 -5.57
CA SER A 19 3.83 -0.84 -5.05
C SER A 19 3.69 -0.98 -3.54
N GLY A 20 4.22 -2.06 -2.99
CA GLY A 20 4.15 -2.37 -1.56
C GLY A 20 4.05 -3.87 -1.33
N PRO A 21 4.06 -4.30 -0.06
CA PRO A 21 4.11 -5.71 0.26
C PRO A 21 2.82 -6.43 -0.10
N CYS A 22 2.92 -7.76 -0.22
CA CYS A 22 1.75 -8.60 -0.47
C CYS A 22 0.72 -8.46 0.67
N SER A 23 1.20 -8.50 1.90
CA SER A 23 0.40 -8.37 3.13
C SER A 23 1.02 -7.33 4.07
N ALA A 24 0.19 -6.68 4.87
CA ALA A 24 0.63 -5.92 6.02
C ALA A 24 0.84 -6.91 7.19
N GLU A 25 2.10 -7.18 7.55
CA GLU A 25 2.46 -8.20 8.53
C GLU A 25 2.87 -7.58 9.87
N THR A 26 3.59 -6.45 9.84
CA THR A 26 3.92 -5.66 11.03
C THR A 26 3.96 -4.16 10.70
N GLU A 27 3.80 -3.31 11.70
CA GLU A 27 3.93 -1.85 11.54
C GLU A 27 5.34 -1.46 11.04
N SER A 28 6.39 -2.05 11.61
CA SER A 28 7.77 -1.75 11.24
C SER A 28 8.08 -2.11 9.77
N GLN A 29 7.54 -3.23 9.29
CA GLN A 29 7.64 -3.64 7.89
C GLN A 29 6.95 -2.60 6.99
N MET A 30 5.76 -2.15 7.35
CA MET A 30 5.00 -1.17 6.58
C MET A 30 5.72 0.18 6.49
N ILE A 31 6.18 0.71 7.63
CA ILE A 31 6.93 1.98 7.71
C ILE A 31 8.23 1.89 6.91
N THR A 32 9.00 0.81 7.09
CA THR A 32 10.27 0.61 6.37
C THR A 32 10.06 0.53 4.86
N THR A 33 9.01 -0.19 4.44
CA THR A 33 8.68 -0.31 3.02
C THR A 33 8.27 1.03 2.42
N ALA A 34 7.45 1.82 3.12
CA ALA A 34 7.07 3.16 2.66
C ALA A 34 8.30 4.05 2.45
N LYS A 35 9.20 4.13 3.44
CA LYS A 35 10.46 4.89 3.35
C LYS A 35 11.30 4.47 2.15
N GLN A 36 11.47 3.17 1.95
CA GLN A 36 12.27 2.64 0.84
C GLN A 36 11.63 2.96 -0.52
N LEU A 37 10.31 2.82 -0.66
CA LEU A 37 9.60 3.13 -1.91
C LEU A 37 9.61 4.64 -2.20
N ALA A 38 9.40 5.48 -1.18
CA ALA A 38 9.48 6.93 -1.30
C ALA A 38 10.88 7.39 -1.75
N ALA A 39 11.94 6.81 -1.16
CA ALA A 39 13.33 7.11 -1.51
C ALA A 39 13.67 6.79 -2.98
N THR A 40 12.92 5.90 -3.65
CA THR A 40 13.11 5.65 -5.09
C THR A 40 12.68 6.81 -5.98
N GLY A 41 11.73 7.65 -5.52
CA GLY A 41 11.09 8.69 -6.31
C GLY A 41 10.25 8.16 -7.49
N LYS A 42 9.95 6.87 -7.54
CA LYS A 42 9.25 6.21 -8.67
C LYS A 42 7.83 5.75 -8.33
N VAL A 43 7.56 5.45 -7.06
CA VAL A 43 6.29 4.89 -6.61
C VAL A 43 5.35 6.02 -6.21
N HIS A 44 4.11 5.94 -6.66
CA HIS A 44 3.11 6.99 -6.44
C HIS A 44 2.13 6.60 -5.33
N VAL A 45 1.90 5.30 -5.12
CA VAL A 45 0.92 4.78 -4.16
C VAL A 45 1.48 3.53 -3.47
N LEU A 46 1.39 3.50 -2.14
CA LEU A 46 1.65 2.32 -1.32
C LEU A 46 0.42 1.40 -1.28
N ARG A 47 0.61 0.08 -1.45
CA ARG A 47 -0.42 -0.94 -1.24
C ARG A 47 0.00 -2.01 -0.26
N ALA A 48 -0.96 -2.58 0.49
CA ALA A 48 -0.78 -3.81 1.24
C ALA A 48 -2.12 -4.53 1.46
N GLY A 49 -2.10 -5.86 1.54
CA GLY A 49 -3.28 -6.65 1.90
C GLY A 49 -3.44 -6.75 3.42
N ILE A 50 -4.54 -6.23 3.96
CA ILE A 50 -4.84 -6.28 5.40
C ILE A 50 -5.67 -7.51 5.76
N TRP A 51 -6.55 -7.94 4.87
CA TRP A 51 -7.31 -9.19 4.97
C TRP A 51 -6.92 -10.08 3.80
N LYS A 52 -6.54 -11.33 4.09
CA LYS A 52 -6.06 -12.30 3.13
C LYS A 52 -6.98 -13.52 3.13
N PRO A 53 -7.87 -13.69 2.14
CA PRO A 53 -8.66 -14.91 2.03
C PRO A 53 -7.70 -16.08 1.84
N ARG A 54 -7.76 -17.06 2.73
CA ARG A 54 -6.88 -18.24 2.69
C ARG A 54 -7.62 -19.44 2.15
N THR A 55 -7.00 -20.10 1.17
CA THR A 55 -7.50 -21.39 0.66
C THR A 55 -7.39 -22.50 1.70
N ARG A 56 -6.41 -22.41 2.61
CA ARG A 56 -6.17 -23.39 3.69
C ARG A 56 -6.25 -22.69 5.05
N PRO A 57 -6.95 -23.28 6.03
CA PRO A 57 -7.04 -22.73 7.38
C PRO A 57 -5.68 -22.76 8.12
N GLY A 58 -5.56 -21.95 9.16
CA GLY A 58 -4.35 -21.89 10.02
C GLY A 58 -3.16 -21.17 9.39
N GLN A 59 -3.36 -20.50 8.26
CA GLN A 59 -2.36 -19.64 7.64
C GLN A 59 -2.62 -18.17 8.00
N PHE A 60 -1.63 -17.30 7.85
CA PHE A 60 -1.79 -15.86 8.12
C PHE A 60 -2.96 -15.25 7.34
N GLU A 61 -4.01 -14.81 8.03
CA GLU A 61 -5.25 -14.29 7.43
C GLU A 61 -5.21 -12.78 7.19
N GLY A 62 -4.05 -12.15 7.44
CA GLY A 62 -3.89 -10.71 7.44
C GLY A 62 -3.94 -10.14 8.85
N ALA A 63 -3.44 -8.92 9.01
CA ALA A 63 -3.40 -8.23 10.29
C ALA A 63 -4.78 -7.77 10.78
N GLY A 64 -5.77 -7.73 9.89
CA GLY A 64 -7.09 -7.20 10.23
C GLY A 64 -7.06 -5.71 10.55
N GLU A 65 -7.99 -5.24 11.37
CA GLU A 65 -8.15 -3.82 11.71
C GLU A 65 -6.85 -3.08 12.10
N PRO A 66 -5.93 -3.63 12.93
CA PRO A 66 -4.64 -2.99 13.22
C PRO A 66 -3.82 -2.59 11.98
N GLY A 67 -3.93 -3.35 10.89
CA GLY A 67 -3.23 -3.06 9.65
C GLY A 67 -3.65 -1.75 8.98
N LEU A 68 -4.86 -1.24 9.26
CA LEU A 68 -5.31 0.07 8.78
C LEU A 68 -4.49 1.21 9.39
N GLU A 69 -4.25 1.16 10.70
CA GLU A 69 -3.42 2.15 11.40
C GLU A 69 -1.98 2.13 10.87
N TRP A 70 -1.45 0.95 10.53
CA TRP A 70 -0.12 0.84 9.95
C TRP A 70 -0.03 1.50 8.56
N LEU A 71 -1.07 1.39 7.72
CA LEU A 71 -1.13 2.09 6.44
C LEU A 71 -1.18 3.61 6.64
N ILE A 72 -1.94 4.09 7.63
CA ILE A 72 -2.03 5.52 7.97
C ILE A 72 -0.67 6.03 8.48
N ALA A 73 0.02 5.26 9.32
CA ALA A 73 1.36 5.57 9.80
C ALA A 73 2.36 5.61 8.63
N ALA A 74 2.39 4.56 7.81
CA ALA A 74 3.28 4.45 6.66
C ALA A 74 3.07 5.55 5.61
N LYS A 75 1.84 6.06 5.45
CA LYS A 75 1.53 7.20 4.56
C LYS A 75 2.25 8.49 4.94
N LYS A 76 2.67 8.66 6.20
CA LYS A 76 3.33 9.86 6.70
C LYS A 76 4.82 9.94 6.32
N GLU A 77 5.39 8.84 5.81
CA GLU A 77 6.80 8.69 5.44
C GLU A 77 7.00 8.81 3.92
#